data_AF-A0A654DCQ3-F1
#
_entry.id   AF-A0A654DCQ3-F1
#
_cell.length_a   1.000
_cell.length_b   1.000
_cell.length_c   1.000
_cell.angle_alpha   90.00
_cell.angle_beta   90.00
_cell.angle_gamma   90.00
#
_symmetry.space_group_name_H-M   'P 1'
#
loop_
_entity.id
_entity.type
_entity.pdbx_description
1 polymer ?
#
loop_
_entity_poly.entity_id
_entity_poly.type
_entity_poly.pdbx_seq_one_letter_code
_entity_poly.pdbx_strand_id
1 'polypeptide(L)'
;MCIDLFPWDSATAGLTFGQLANVQTVGIGLYLALAVIQAVSSTGVAGLSRRLATLRSAVATKRMRTEIDNVRRLSGEVSGIEIGFHDLNRRLLGLVSILFTVSVGYFAYCTIWQNIDAGHDGVWFIFFYYLALPISIFFGVAALIWKRCRDTAKHVKEAESRIRRALLGL
;
A
#
# COMPACT_ATOMS: atom_id res chain seq x y z
N MET A 1 28.75 -36.55 -0.92
CA MET A 1 27.33 -36.21 -1.10
C MET A 1 27.17 -34.80 -0.56
N CYS A 2 27.28 -33.81 -1.44
CA CYS A 2 27.04 -32.41 -1.08
C CYS A 2 25.52 -32.26 -1.04
N ILE A 3 24.97 -31.92 0.12
CA ILE A 3 23.56 -31.54 0.19
C ILE A 3 23.48 -30.20 -0.54
N ASP A 4 22.87 -30.18 -1.72
CA ASP A 4 22.52 -28.95 -2.43
C ASP A 4 21.65 -28.11 -1.49
N LEU A 5 22.27 -27.17 -0.78
CA LEU A 5 21.60 -26.35 0.23
C LEU A 5 20.49 -25.47 -0.40
N PHE A 6 20.47 -25.34 -1.72
CA PHE A 6 19.46 -24.64 -2.50
C PHE A 6 19.11 -25.42 -3.78
N PRO A 7 18.04 -26.24 -3.79
CA PRO A 7 17.57 -26.93 -5.01
C PRO A 7 17.12 -25.98 -6.14
N TRP A 8 17.12 -24.66 -5.87
CA TRP A 8 16.85 -23.61 -6.83
C TRP A 8 18.03 -23.33 -7.77
N ASP A 9 19.28 -23.54 -7.35
CA ASP A 9 20.45 -23.23 -8.20
C ASP A 9 20.55 -24.20 -9.39
N SER A 10 20.24 -25.48 -9.17
CA SER A 10 20.15 -26.48 -10.23
C SER A 10 18.94 -26.30 -11.14
N ALA A 11 17.85 -25.71 -10.64
CA ALA A 11 16.61 -25.49 -11.40
C ALA A 11 16.62 -24.18 -12.20
N THR A 12 17.52 -23.26 -11.88
CA THR A 12 17.63 -21.93 -12.51
C THR A 12 18.79 -21.82 -13.51
N ALA A 13 19.72 -22.78 -13.50
CA ALA A 13 20.79 -22.88 -14.47
C ALA A 13 20.24 -23.18 -15.88
N GLY A 14 20.58 -22.34 -16.86
CA GLY A 14 20.19 -22.52 -18.26
C GLY A 14 18.81 -21.98 -18.64
N LEU A 15 18.13 -21.26 -17.73
CA LEU A 15 16.84 -20.64 -18.05
C LEU A 15 17.04 -19.46 -19.01
N THR A 16 16.36 -19.51 -20.15
CA THR A 16 16.37 -18.39 -21.09
C THR A 16 15.42 -17.28 -20.62
N PHE A 17 15.67 -16.06 -21.07
CA PHE A 17 14.77 -14.94 -20.78
C PHE A 17 13.32 -15.21 -21.23
N GLY A 18 13.13 -15.95 -22.33
CA GLY A 18 11.80 -16.36 -22.80
C GLY A 18 11.05 -17.27 -21.81
N GLN A 19 11.75 -18.15 -21.09
CA GLN A 19 11.14 -19.03 -20.07
C GLN A 19 10.74 -18.25 -18.81
N LEU A 20 11.39 -17.12 -18.53
CA LEU A 20 11.10 -16.24 -17.40
C LEU A 20 10.04 -15.17 -17.71
N ALA A 21 9.58 -15.06 -18.96
CA ALA A 21 8.58 -14.07 -19.39
C ALA A 21 7.27 -14.15 -18.59
N ASN A 22 6.87 -15.34 -18.12
CA ASN A 22 5.71 -15.52 -17.24
C ASN A 22 5.90 -14.82 -15.88
N VAL A 23 7.09 -14.91 -15.29
CA VAL A 23 7.39 -14.23 -14.01
C VAL A 23 7.39 -12.71 -14.21
N GLN A 24 7.93 -12.25 -15.34
CA GLN A 24 7.98 -10.83 -15.66
C GLN A 24 6.59 -10.23 -15.89
N THR A 25 5.71 -10.94 -16.62
CA THR A 25 4.33 -10.51 -16.85
C THR A 25 3.52 -10.47 -15.55
N VAL A 26 3.68 -11.46 -14.66
CA VAL A 26 3.09 -11.43 -13.32
C VAL A 26 3.58 -10.22 -12.53
N GLY A 27 4.89 -9.92 -12.55
CA GLY A 27 5.43 -8.77 -11.83
C GLY A 27 4.94 -7.43 -12.34
N ILE A 28 4.84 -7.25 -13.66
CA ILE A 28 4.22 -6.06 -14.28
C ILE A 28 2.77 -5.92 -13.79
N GLY A 29 2.02 -7.02 -13.73
CA GLY A 29 0.68 -7.07 -13.15
C GLY A 29 0.63 -6.66 -11.68
N LEU A 30 1.60 -7.10 -10.86
CA LEU A 30 1.70 -6.72 -9.45
C LEU A 30 1.97 -5.22 -9.25
N TYR A 31 2.83 -4.62 -10.08
CA TYR A 31 3.07 -3.17 -10.04
C TYR A 31 1.83 -2.35 -10.42
N LEU A 32 1.05 -2.83 -11.41
CA LEU A 32 -0.24 -2.21 -11.75
C LEU A 32 -1.26 -2.37 -10.61
N ALA A 33 -1.34 -3.55 -10.00
CA ALA A 33 -2.23 -3.80 -8.86
C ALA A 33 -1.89 -2.90 -7.67
N LEU A 34 -0.60 -2.66 -7.41
CA LEU A 34 -0.14 -1.70 -6.40
C LEU A 34 -0.67 -0.28 -6.67
N ALA A 35 -0.62 0.18 -7.92
CA ALA A 35 -1.16 1.49 -8.30
C ALA A 35 -2.68 1.58 -8.12
N VAL A 36 -3.42 0.49 -8.42
CA VAL A 36 -4.87 0.43 -8.20
C VAL A 36 -5.21 0.47 -6.70
N ILE A 37 -4.49 -0.28 -5.87
CA ILE A 37 -4.73 -0.31 -4.42
C ILE A 37 -4.42 1.05 -3.78
N GLN A 38 -3.40 1.75 -4.27
CA GLN A 38 -3.12 3.14 -3.90
C GLN A 38 -4.30 4.08 -4.20
N ALA A 39 -4.93 3.92 -5.37
CA ALA A 39 -6.13 4.67 -5.71
C ALA A 39 -7.31 4.32 -4.78
N VAL A 40 -7.58 3.04 -4.53
CA VAL A 40 -8.70 2.58 -3.69
C VAL A 40 -8.53 2.95 -2.21
N SER A 41 -7.30 2.88 -1.69
CA SER A 41 -7.01 3.20 -0.29
C SER A 41 -7.19 4.69 0.02
N SER A 42 -6.94 5.58 -0.95
CA SER A 42 -7.26 7.02 -0.84
C SER A 42 -8.76 7.27 -0.67
N THR A 43 -9.60 6.46 -1.33
CA THR A 43 -11.06 6.51 -1.21
C THR A 43 -11.54 6.07 0.17
N GLY A 44 -10.86 5.11 0.79
CA GLY A 44 -11.14 4.67 2.17
C GLY A 44 -10.91 5.77 3.21
N VAL A 45 -9.83 6.54 3.07
CA VAL A 45 -9.54 7.69 3.94
C VAL A 45 -10.57 8.80 3.76
N ALA A 46 -11.00 9.08 2.52
CA ALA A 46 -12.08 10.03 2.24
C ALA A 46 -13.43 9.61 2.87
N GLY A 47 -13.70 8.31 2.97
CA GLY A 47 -14.87 7.79 3.69
C GLY A 47 -14.80 8.07 5.20
N LEU A 48 -13.61 7.98 5.79
CA LEU A 48 -13.39 8.30 7.20
C LEU A 48 -13.54 9.81 7.47
N SER A 49 -13.03 10.66 6.58
CA SER A 49 -13.16 12.12 6.70
C SER A 49 -14.64 12.56 6.61
N ARG A 50 -15.43 11.93 5.71
CA ARG A 50 -16.89 12.15 5.64
C ARG A 50 -17.61 11.79 6.94
N ARG A 51 -17.31 10.63 7.53
CA ARG A 51 -17.93 10.22 8.81
C ARG A 51 -17.63 11.21 9.93
N LEU A 52 -16.41 11.73 10.00
CA LEU A 52 -16.04 12.77 10.96
C LEU A 52 -16.73 14.11 10.69
N ALA A 53 -16.89 14.51 9.43
CA ALA A 53 -17.63 15.72 9.08
C ALA A 53 -19.10 15.61 9.54
N THR A 54 -19.73 14.44 9.37
CA THR A 54 -21.08 14.16 9.89
C THR A 54 -21.12 14.23 11.42
N LEU A 55 -20.14 13.65 12.11
CA LEU A 55 -20.04 13.69 13.57
C LEU A 55 -19.88 15.14 14.10
N ARG A 56 -19.06 15.94 13.42
CA ARG A 56 -18.85 17.36 13.73
C ARG A 56 -20.11 18.18 13.54
N SER A 57 -20.87 17.92 12.47
CA SER A 57 -22.18 18.55 12.23
C SER A 57 -23.18 18.20 13.35
N ALA A 58 -23.24 16.93 13.76
CA ALA A 58 -24.14 16.49 14.83
C ALA A 58 -23.83 17.13 16.20
N VAL A 59 -22.53 17.24 16.55
CA VAL A 59 -22.07 17.85 17.81
C VAL A 59 -22.30 19.37 17.83
N ALA A 60 -22.08 20.04 16.69
CA ALA A 60 -22.37 21.47 16.55
C ALA A 60 -23.88 21.77 16.67
N THR A 61 -24.72 20.90 16.11
CA THR A 61 -26.19 21.04 16.14
C THR A 61 -26.74 20.87 17.57
N LYS A 62 -26.13 20.01 18.39
CA LYS A 62 -26.54 19.72 19.77
C LYS A 62 -25.93 20.66 20.85
N ARG A 63 -25.15 21.68 20.46
CA ARG A 63 -24.51 22.67 21.38
C ARG A 63 -23.73 22.05 22.57
N MET A 64 -23.05 20.92 22.37
CA MET A 64 -22.21 20.31 23.41
C MET A 64 -20.84 21.00 23.50
N ARG A 65 -20.74 22.11 24.25
CA ARG A 65 -19.54 22.97 24.35
C ARG A 65 -18.24 22.21 24.67
N THR A 66 -18.27 21.22 25.57
CA THR A 66 -17.09 20.42 25.98
C THR A 66 -16.67 19.38 24.93
N GLU A 67 -17.60 18.88 24.13
CA GLU A 67 -17.33 17.92 23.04
C GLU A 67 -16.87 18.61 21.75
N ILE A 68 -17.20 19.89 21.55
CA ILE A 68 -16.78 20.67 20.37
C ILE A 68 -15.25 20.74 20.27
N ASP A 69 -14.53 20.96 21.37
CA ASP A 69 -13.06 21.01 21.34
C ASP A 69 -12.42 19.64 21.10
N ASN A 70 -12.98 18.57 21.67
CA ASN A 70 -12.53 17.20 21.40
C ASN A 70 -12.74 16.82 19.93
N VAL A 71 -13.90 17.15 19.37
CA VAL A 71 -14.22 16.90 17.95
C VAL A 71 -13.37 17.77 17.03
N ARG A 72 -13.04 19.00 17.43
CA ARG A 72 -12.14 19.88 16.66
C ARG A 72 -10.71 19.36 16.66
N ARG A 73 -10.23 18.84 17.79
CA ARG A 73 -8.92 18.17 17.91
C ARG A 73 -8.88 16.88 17.08
N LEU A 74 -9.92 16.06 17.14
CA LEU A 74 -10.07 14.83 16.35
C LEU A 74 -10.15 15.11 14.85
N SER A 75 -10.84 16.20 14.46
CA SER A 75 -10.89 16.68 13.08
C SER A 75 -9.51 17.16 12.59
N GLY A 76 -8.69 17.74 13.47
CA GLY A 76 -7.31 18.11 13.16
C GLY A 76 -6.41 16.88 12.97
N GLU A 77 -6.52 15.87 13.83
CA GLU A 77 -5.78 14.62 13.71
C GLU A 77 -6.13 13.87 12.42
N VAL A 78 -7.42 13.80 12.06
CA VAL A 78 -7.85 13.14 10.83
C VAL A 78 -7.43 13.92 9.59
N SER A 79 -7.50 15.26 9.62
CA SER A 79 -6.99 16.09 8.53
C SER A 79 -5.47 15.93 8.36
N GLY A 80 -4.72 15.84 9.45
CA GLY A 80 -3.28 15.55 9.42
C GLY A 80 -2.97 14.17 8.84
N ILE A 81 -3.80 13.18 9.12
CA ILE A 81 -3.68 11.83 8.52
C ILE A 81 -4.03 11.85 7.04
N GLU A 82 -5.06 12.59 6.64
CA GLU A 82 -5.44 12.73 5.23
C GLU A 82 -4.33 13.39 4.41
N ILE A 83 -3.73 14.47 4.92
CA ILE A 83 -2.58 15.14 4.30
C ILE A 83 -1.37 14.19 4.25
N GLY A 84 -1.06 13.50 5.35
CA GLY A 84 0.05 12.55 5.41
C GLY A 84 -0.15 11.34 4.49
N PHE A 85 -1.38 10.85 4.35
CA PHE A 85 -1.75 9.80 3.43
C PHE A 85 -1.61 10.28 1.98
N HIS A 86 -2.03 11.51 1.68
CA HIS A 86 -1.93 12.06 0.34
C HIS A 86 -0.47 12.32 -0.08
N ASP A 87 0.40 12.75 0.84
CA ASP A 87 1.85 12.88 0.59
C ASP A 87 2.52 11.51 0.42
N LEU A 88 2.21 10.54 1.30
CA LEU A 88 2.70 9.17 1.17
C LEU A 88 2.28 8.56 -0.17
N ASN A 89 1.00 8.71 -0.54
CA ASN A 89 0.46 8.19 -1.78
C ASN A 89 1.12 8.83 -3.00
N ARG A 90 1.36 10.15 -2.98
CA ARG A 90 2.04 10.86 -4.07
C ARG A 90 3.49 10.40 -4.24
N ARG A 91 4.23 10.23 -3.14
CA ARG A 91 5.61 9.71 -3.18
C ARG A 91 5.67 8.26 -3.64
N LEU A 92 4.76 7.43 -3.14
CA LEU A 92 4.68 6.02 -3.48
C LEU A 92 4.31 5.82 -4.95
N LEU A 93 3.40 6.64 -5.48
CA LEU A 93 3.02 6.62 -6.89
C LEU A 93 4.22 6.98 -7.78
N GLY A 94 4.97 8.02 -7.44
CA GLY A 94 6.20 8.37 -8.16
C GLY A 94 7.23 7.23 -8.14
N LEU A 95 7.44 6.61 -6.98
CA LEU A 95 8.35 5.47 -6.84
C LEU A 95 7.87 4.27 -7.68
N VAL A 96 6.61 3.85 -7.54
CA VAL A 96 6.05 2.72 -8.30
C VAL A 96 6.07 2.99 -9.81
N SER A 97 5.82 4.23 -10.25
CA SER A 97 5.93 4.59 -11.67
C SER A 97 7.35 4.41 -12.21
N ILE A 98 8.38 4.86 -11.48
CA ILE A 98 9.78 4.66 -11.88
C ILE A 98 10.10 3.16 -11.95
N LEU A 99 9.71 2.41 -10.92
CA LEU A 99 9.97 0.97 -10.88
C LEU A 99 9.27 0.22 -12.01
N PHE A 100 8.03 0.61 -12.32
CA PHE A 100 7.25 0.08 -13.43
C PHE A 100 7.92 0.39 -14.78
N THR A 101 8.39 1.61 -15.00
CA THR A 101 9.10 1.97 -16.24
C THR A 101 10.36 1.12 -16.42
N VAL A 102 11.16 0.94 -15.36
CA VAL A 102 12.34 0.05 -15.39
C VAL A 102 11.92 -1.40 -15.66
N SER A 103 10.83 -1.87 -15.03
CA SER A 103 10.27 -3.22 -15.22
C SER A 103 9.85 -3.48 -16.67
N VAL A 104 9.18 -2.52 -17.31
CA VAL A 104 8.76 -2.65 -18.71
C VAL A 104 9.95 -2.55 -19.66
N GLY A 105 10.90 -1.65 -19.39
CA GLY A 105 12.12 -1.53 -20.18
C GLY A 105 12.95 -2.81 -20.16
N TYR A 106 13.13 -3.41 -18.98
CA TYR A 106 13.85 -4.67 -18.84
C TYR A 106 13.08 -5.85 -19.47
N PHE A 107 11.74 -5.85 -19.40
CA PHE A 107 10.92 -6.85 -20.10
C PHE A 107 11.09 -6.76 -21.63
N ALA A 108 11.12 -5.54 -22.19
CA ALA A 108 11.36 -5.34 -23.61
C ALA A 108 12.75 -5.84 -24.03
N TYR A 109 13.78 -5.57 -23.20
CA TYR A 109 15.12 -6.15 -23.39
C TYR A 109 15.07 -7.68 -23.40
N CYS A 110 14.50 -8.30 -22.37
CA CYS A 110 14.37 -9.76 -22.30
C CYS A 110 13.57 -10.37 -23.47
N THR A 111 12.62 -9.61 -24.03
CA THR A 111 11.84 -10.04 -25.21
C THR A 111 12.69 -10.04 -26.49
N ILE A 112 13.51 -9.01 -26.70
CA ILE A 112 14.41 -8.93 -27.86
C ILE A 112 15.47 -10.04 -27.81
N TRP A 113 16.02 -10.30 -26.61
CA TRP A 113 17.06 -11.30 -26.38
C TRP A 113 16.52 -12.58 -25.74
N GLN A 114 15.30 -13.00 -26.10
CA GLN A 114 14.60 -14.12 -25.46
C GLN A 114 15.34 -15.47 -25.47
N ASN A 115 16.23 -15.67 -26.45
CA ASN A 115 16.96 -16.93 -26.64
C ASN A 115 18.29 -16.96 -25.88
N ILE A 116 18.70 -15.85 -25.25
CA ILE A 116 19.92 -15.79 -24.45
C ILE A 116 19.63 -16.38 -23.07
N ASP A 117 20.59 -17.16 -22.57
CA ASP A 117 20.61 -17.65 -21.20
C ASP A 117 20.66 -16.46 -20.24
N ALA A 118 19.70 -16.40 -19.32
CA ALA A 118 19.62 -15.30 -18.36
C ALA A 118 20.79 -15.34 -17.36
N GLY A 119 21.43 -16.51 -17.20
CA GLY A 119 22.41 -16.74 -16.17
C GLY A 119 21.81 -16.61 -14.76
N HIS A 120 22.60 -16.96 -13.76
CA HIS A 120 22.15 -16.98 -12.37
C HIS A 120 21.74 -15.59 -11.86
N ASP A 121 22.57 -14.59 -12.13
CA ASP A 121 22.32 -13.19 -11.73
C ASP A 121 21.05 -12.61 -12.38
N GLY A 122 20.78 -12.94 -13.64
CA GLY A 122 19.60 -12.48 -14.36
C GLY A 122 18.32 -13.11 -13.83
N VAL A 123 18.35 -14.40 -13.50
CA VAL A 123 17.21 -15.10 -12.88
C VAL A 123 16.89 -14.49 -11.51
N TRP A 124 17.91 -14.29 -10.66
CA TRP A 124 17.72 -13.67 -9.34
C TRP A 124 17.20 -12.25 -9.44
N PHE A 125 17.71 -11.45 -10.38
CA PHE A 125 17.21 -10.11 -10.64
C PHE A 125 15.71 -10.15 -11.01
N ILE A 126 15.31 -11.05 -11.90
CA ILE A 126 13.91 -11.18 -12.31
C ILE A 126 13.03 -11.57 -11.13
N PHE A 127 13.39 -12.61 -10.36
CA PHE A 127 12.60 -13.02 -9.21
C PHE A 127 12.51 -11.92 -8.14
N PHE A 128 13.61 -11.27 -7.83
CA PHE A 128 13.62 -10.24 -6.80
C PHE A 128 12.83 -9.00 -7.26
N TYR A 129 13.09 -8.51 -8.46
CA TYR A 129 12.53 -7.26 -8.95
C TYR A 129 11.06 -7.38 -9.37
N TYR A 130 10.65 -8.51 -9.96
CA TYR A 130 9.28 -8.71 -10.44
C TYR A 130 8.37 -9.38 -9.39
N LEU A 131 8.92 -10.08 -8.40
CA LEU A 131 8.12 -10.78 -7.38
C LEU A 131 8.33 -10.21 -5.98
N ALA A 132 9.56 -10.32 -5.44
CA ALA A 132 9.82 -10.01 -4.04
C ALA A 132 9.61 -8.52 -3.72
N LEU A 133 10.09 -7.64 -4.60
CA LEU A 133 10.07 -6.20 -4.42
C LEU A 133 8.64 -5.64 -4.39
N PRO A 134 7.75 -5.88 -5.38
CA PRO A 134 6.37 -5.39 -5.30
C PRO A 134 5.62 -5.96 -4.09
N ILE A 135 5.86 -7.22 -3.73
CA ILE A 135 5.28 -7.83 -2.52
C ILE A 135 5.76 -7.11 -1.25
N SER A 136 7.06 -6.81 -1.14
CA SER A 136 7.62 -6.11 0.03
C SER A 136 7.08 -4.69 0.18
N ILE A 137 6.94 -3.94 -0.94
CA ILE A 137 6.31 -2.63 -0.96
C ILE A 137 4.85 -2.75 -0.50
N PHE A 138 4.12 -3.74 -1.00
CA PHE A 138 2.73 -3.97 -0.63
C PHE A 138 2.57 -4.17 0.88
N PHE A 139 3.31 -5.11 1.47
CA PHE A 139 3.22 -5.41 2.90
C PHE A 139 3.68 -4.23 3.76
N GLY A 140 4.75 -3.53 3.36
CA GLY A 140 5.25 -2.36 4.08
C GLY A 140 4.21 -1.24 4.13
N VAL A 141 3.60 -0.92 2.98
CA VAL A 141 2.58 0.13 2.87
C VAL A 141 1.29 -0.29 3.59
N ALA A 142 0.82 -1.53 3.41
CA ALA A 142 -0.35 -2.05 4.09
C ALA A 142 -0.19 -1.99 5.62
N ALA A 143 0.99 -2.37 6.14
CA ALA A 143 1.28 -2.30 7.57
C ALA A 143 1.27 -0.86 8.10
N LEU A 144 1.85 0.09 7.36
CA LEU A 144 1.85 1.50 7.73
C LEU A 144 0.44 2.09 7.76
N ILE A 145 -0.36 1.82 6.73
CA ILE A 145 -1.75 2.28 6.64
C ILE A 145 -2.58 1.65 7.75
N TRP A 146 -2.46 0.34 7.97
CA TRP A 146 -3.20 -0.36 9.02
C TRP A 146 -2.86 0.22 10.40
N LYS A 147 -1.58 0.44 10.71
CA LYS A 147 -1.15 1.02 11.99
C LYS A 147 -1.79 2.40 12.21
N ARG A 148 -1.70 3.29 11.22
CA ARG A 148 -2.26 4.66 11.29
C ARG A 148 -3.79 4.66 11.38
N CYS A 149 -4.46 3.83 10.59
CA CYS A 149 -5.92 3.70 10.65
C CYS A 149 -6.41 3.10 11.96
N ARG A 150 -5.71 2.10 12.52
CA ARG A 150 -6.10 1.43 13.78
C ARG A 150 -6.02 2.38 14.97
N ASP A 151 -4.95 3.17 15.08
CA ASP A 151 -4.79 4.13 16.17
C ASP A 151 -5.90 5.19 16.11
N THR A 152 -6.18 5.72 14.92
CA THR A 152 -7.23 6.73 14.72
C THR A 152 -8.63 6.19 14.92
N ALA A 153 -8.92 4.98 14.42
CA ALA A 153 -10.23 4.36 14.58
C ALA A 153 -10.57 4.08 16.05
N LYS A 154 -9.58 3.78 16.90
CA LYS A 154 -9.78 3.67 18.35
C LYS A 154 -10.20 5.02 18.95
N HIS A 155 -9.48 6.09 18.62
CA HIS A 155 -9.80 7.43 19.12
C HIS A 155 -11.18 7.91 18.66
N VAL A 156 -11.55 7.65 17.41
CA VAL A 156 -12.89 7.98 16.88
C VAL A 156 -13.98 7.17 17.57
N LYS A 157 -13.80 5.86 17.76
CA LYS A 157 -14.80 5.00 18.42
C LYS A 157 -14.99 5.37 19.89
N GLU A 158 -13.90 5.75 20.58
CA GLU A 158 -13.98 6.25 21.96
C GLU A 158 -14.73 7.57 22.05
N ALA A 159 -14.45 8.52 21.14
CA ALA A 159 -15.18 9.79 21.07
C ALA A 159 -16.66 9.58 20.75
N GLU A 160 -16.97 8.72 19.77
CA GLU A 160 -18.35 8.36 19.42
C GLU A 160 -19.08 7.72 20.61
N SER A 161 -18.41 6.87 21.39
CA SER A 161 -18.99 6.26 22.59
C SER A 161 -19.26 7.26 23.71
N ARG A 162 -18.40 8.28 23.87
CA ARG A 162 -18.56 9.37 24.85
C ARG A 162 -19.71 10.29 24.47
N ILE A 163 -19.77 10.70 23.20
CA ILE A 163 -20.87 11.49 22.64
C ILE A 163 -22.19 10.73 22.77
N ARG A 164 -22.21 9.42 22.48
CA ARG A 164 -23.42 8.60 22.59
C ARG A 164 -23.91 8.47 24.04
N ARG A 165 -23.00 8.35 25.02
CA ARG A 165 -23.37 8.37 26.46
C ARG A 165 -23.91 9.73 26.87
N ALA A 166 -23.21 10.82 26.51
CA ALA A 166 -23.65 12.18 26.78
C ALA A 166 -25.01 12.52 26.13
N LEU A 167 -25.29 11.97 24.94
CA LEU A 167 -26.57 12.12 24.24
C LEU A 167 -27.71 11.31 24.87
N LEU A 168 -27.40 10.17 25.50
CA LEU A 168 -28.37 9.28 26.14
C LEU A 168 -28.60 9.60 27.62
N GLY A 169 -27.86 10.55 28.20
CA GLY A 169 -28.02 10.96 29.61
C GLY A 169 -27.53 9.92 30.62
N LEU A 170 -26.58 9.06 30.23
CA LEU A 170 -25.89 8.07 31.06
C LEU A 170 -24.45 8.52 31.32
#